data_AF-A0A5P8WF19-F1
#
_entry.id   AF-A0A5P8WF19-F1
#
_cell.length_a   1.000
_cell.length_b   1.000
_cell.length_c   1.000
_cell.angle_alpha   90.00
_cell.angle_beta   90.00
_cell.angle_gamma   90.00
#
_symmetry.space_group_name_H-M   'P 1'
#
loop_
_entity.id
_entity.type
_entity.pdbx_description
1 polymer ?
#
loop_
_entity_poly.entity_id
_entity_poly.type
_entity_poly.pdbx_seq_one_letter_code
_entity_poly.pdbx_strand_id
1 'polypeptide(L)' 'MLQELEQIAQIVEQRLEQHETRGRTLTLKVKFSDYHQITRSKTMLAPKA' A
#
# COMPACT_ATOMS: atom_id res chain seq x y z
N MET A 1 2.44 10.06 -11.15
CA MET A 1 2.95 9.63 -9.85
C MET A 1 1.88 9.53 -8.76
N LEU A 2 1.27 10.63 -8.27
CA LEU A 2 0.22 10.52 -7.23
C LEU A 2 -1.02 9.77 -7.71
N GLN A 3 -1.44 10.00 -8.96
CA GLN A 3 -2.60 9.35 -9.55
C GLN A 3 -2.44 7.82 -9.71
N GLU A 4 -1.24 7.35 -10.03
CA GLU A 4 -0.95 5.90 -10.14
C GLU A 4 -1.01 5.24 -8.75
N LEU A 5 -0.53 5.95 -7.71
CA LEU A 5 -0.65 5.49 -6.33
C LEU A 5 -2.11 5.47 -5.87
N GLU A 6 -2.93 6.42 -6.29
CA GLU A 6 -4.38 6.46 -6.03
C GLU A 6 -5.06 5.20 -6.59
N GLN A 7 -4.76 4.83 -7.84
CA GLN A 7 -5.31 3.63 -8.48
C GLN A 7 -4.90 2.35 -7.73
N ILE A 8 -3.63 2.26 -7.32
CA ILE A 8 -3.15 1.13 -6.51
C ILE A 8 -3.87 1.10 -5.15
N ALA A 9 -4.06 2.25 -4.52
CA ALA A 9 -4.75 2.34 -3.23
C ALA A 9 -6.20 1.84 -3.32
N GLN A 10 -6.95 2.23 -4.35
CA GLN A 10 -8.31 1.74 -4.60
C GLN A 10 -8.36 0.21 -4.76
N ILE A 11 -7.42 -0.37 -5.51
CA ILE A 11 -7.34 -1.83 -5.70
C ILE A 11 -7.03 -2.53 -4.37
N VAL A 12 -6.15 -1.95 -3.55
CA VAL A 12 -5.81 -2.49 -2.24
C VAL A 12 -7.02 -2.44 -1.31
N GLU A 13 -7.74 -1.31 -1.26
CA GLU A 13 -8.96 -1.14 -0.46
C GLU A 13 -10.02 -2.18 -0.83
N GLN A 14 -10.31 -2.33 -2.13
CA GLN A 14 -11.25 -3.35 -2.62
C GLN A 14 -10.86 -4.77 -2.17
N ARG A 15 -9.56 -5.11 -2.19
CA ARG A 15 -9.09 -6.43 -1.73
C ARG A 15 -9.22 -6.61 -0.22
N LEU A 16 -8.95 -5.58 0.56
CA LEU A 16 -9.11 -5.62 2.02
C LEU A 16 -10.58 -5.83 2.39
N GLU A 17 -11.50 -5.14 1.70
CA GLU A 17 -12.94 -5.34 1.86
C GLU A 17 -13.37 -6.77 1.50
N GLN A 18 -12.94 -7.28 0.35
CA GLN A 18 -13.27 -8.64 -0.10
C GLN A 18 -12.82 -9.75 0.86
N HIS A 19 -11.69 -9.54 1.54
CA HIS A 19 -11.10 -10.52 2.44
C HIS A 19 -11.33 -10.20 3.92
N GLU A 20 -12.17 -9.19 4.25
CA GLU A 20 -12.44 -8.69 5.62
C GLU A 20 -11.17 -8.51 6.47
N THR A 21 -10.06 -8.18 5.81
CA THR A 21 -8.74 -8.17 6.43
C THR A 21 -8.38 -6.75 6.83
N ARG A 22 -7.89 -6.57 8.06
CA ARG A 22 -7.44 -5.27 8.57
C ARG A 22 -5.97 -5.28 8.93
N GLY A 23 -5.25 -4.26 8.48
CA GLY A 23 -3.82 -4.08 8.73
C GLY A 23 -3.53 -2.80 9.51
N ARG A 24 -2.44 -2.81 10.28
CA ARG A 24 -1.93 -1.60 10.95
C ARG A 24 -0.66 -1.05 10.31
N THR A 25 -0.03 -1.80 9.44
CA THR A 25 1.25 -1.43 8.81
C THR A 25 1.09 -1.37 7.31
N LEU A 26 1.34 -0.19 6.74
CA LEU A 26 1.40 0.02 5.30
C LEU A 26 2.86 -0.06 4.86
N THR A 27 3.13 -0.79 3.77
CA THR A 27 4.47 -0.88 3.18
C THR A 27 4.39 -0.45 1.71
N LEU A 28 5.14 0.59 1.34
CA LEU A 28 5.30 1.04 -0.04
C LEU A 28 6.62 0.51 -0.60
N LYS A 29 6.57 -0.07 -1.79
CA LYS A 29 7.75 -0.51 -2.55
C LYS A 29 7.76 0.20 -3.89
N VAL A 30 8.84 0.92 -4.18
CA VAL A 30 9.10 1.55 -5.48
C VAL A 30 10.28 0.83 -6.11
N LYS A 31 10.10 0.34 -7.35
CA LYS A 31 11.15 -0.26 -8.16
C LYS A 31 11.42 0.66 -9.34
N PHE A 32 12.66 1.07 -9.51
CA PHE A 32 13.12 1.93 -10.60
C PHE A 32 13.53 1.08 -11.81
N SER A 33 13.61 1.70 -12.99
CA SER A 33 13.96 1.03 -14.25
C SER A 33 15.40 0.52 -14.29
N ASP A 34 16.28 1.08 -13.46
CA ASP A 34 17.64 0.61 -13.20
C ASP A 34 17.69 -0.56 -12.18
N TYR A 35 16.53 -1.15 -11.88
CA TYR A 35 16.32 -2.25 -10.94
C TYR A 35 16.59 -1.93 -9.46
N HIS A 36 16.89 -0.67 -9.10
CA HIS A 36 16.97 -0.26 -7.72
C HIS A 36 15.59 -0.30 -7.04
N GLN A 37 15.55 -0.65 -5.76
CA GLN A 37 14.31 -0.77 -4.99
C GLN A 37 14.39 0.03 -3.69
N ILE A 38 13.34 0.82 -3.42
CA ILE A 38 13.14 1.49 -2.15
C ILE A 38 11.89 0.93 -1.50
N THR A 39 12.03 0.43 -0.28
CA THR A 39 10.91 -0.03 0.54
C THR A 39 10.84 0.82 1.81
N ARG A 40 9.64 1.31 2.13
CA ARG A 40 9.36 2.06 3.37
C ARG A 40 8.06 1.55 3.97
N SER A 41 8.07 1.33 5.27
CA SER A 41 6.88 0.94 6.03
C SER A 41 6.49 2.02 7.03
N LYS A 42 5.20 2.07 7.34
CA LYS A 42 4.65 2.92 8.40
C LYS A 42 3.57 2.14 9.14
N THR A 43 3.74 2.02 10.45
CA THR A 43 2.73 1.43 11.33
C THR A 43 1.89 2.52 11.97
N MET A 44 0.58 2.34 11.95
CA MET A 44 -0.41 3.22 12.58
C MET A 44 -0.85 2.63 13.92
N LEU A 45 -1.24 3.51 14.85
CA LEU A 45 -1.71 3.11 16.18
C LEU A 45 -3.09 2.44 16.14
N ALA A 46 -3.90 2.79 15.13
CA ALA A 46 -5.17 2.14 14.84
C ALA A 46 -5.12 1.44 13.48
N PRO A 47 -5.74 0.25 13.33
CA PRO A 47 -5.85 -0.41 12.03
C PRO A 47 -6.70 0.42 11.07
N LYS A 48 -6.30 0.48 9.80
CA LYS A 48 -7.13 1.03 8.73
C LYS A 48 -7.90 -0.13 8.09
N ALA A 49 -9.16 0.15 7.76
CA ALA A 49 -9.98 -0.71 6.91
C ALA A 49 -9.40 -0.71 5.49
#